data_AF-C6PUP2-F1
#
_entry.id   AF-C6PUP2-F1
#
_cell.length_a   1.000
_cell.length_b   1.000
_cell.length_c   1.000
_cell.angle_alpha   90.00
_cell.angle_beta   90.00
_cell.angle_gamma   90.00
#
_symmetry.space_group_name_H-M   'P 1'
#
loop_
_entity.id
_entity.type
_entity.pdbx_description
1 polymer ?
#
loop_
_entity_poly.entity_id
_entity_poly.type
_entity_poly.pdbx_seq_one_letter_code
_entity_poly.pdbx_strand_id
1 'polypeptide(L)'
;MKEKITAKIRDFVMDYQQKIDISTKWGEPLVGFADAKHPYILKLKELITATHGLPTEVLPDASIVIAYFVPFTEELANTNKVTGDISSPEWALAYEETNAMFNKLNEYIIKSLRKNGI
;
A
#
# COMPACT_ATOMS: atom_id res chain seq x y z
N MET A 1 -12.03 -7.57 -12.73
CA MET A 1 -11.45 -6.24 -12.44
C MET A 1 -10.47 -6.31 -11.27
N LYS A 2 -10.86 -6.85 -10.10
CA LYS A 2 -9.99 -7.03 -8.93
C LYS A 2 -8.64 -7.68 -9.26
N GLU A 3 -8.66 -8.85 -9.90
CA GLU A 3 -7.43 -9.57 -10.32
C GLU A 3 -6.52 -8.72 -11.23
N LYS A 4 -7.10 -7.96 -12.16
CA LYS A 4 -6.33 -7.07 -13.04
C LYS A 4 -5.65 -5.94 -12.26
N ILE A 5 -6.32 -5.38 -11.24
CA ILE A 5 -5.74 -4.36 -10.37
C ILE A 5 -4.65 -4.99 -9.49
N THR A 6 -4.91 -6.17 -8.92
CA THR A 6 -3.92 -6.92 -8.13
C THR A 6 -2.66 -7.19 -8.95
N ALA A 7 -2.80 -7.71 -10.18
CA ALA A 7 -1.67 -7.94 -11.07
C ALA A 7 -0.90 -6.63 -11.35
N LYS A 8 -1.62 -5.54 -11.68
CA LYS A 8 -0.99 -4.23 -11.89
C LYS A 8 -0.20 -3.72 -10.69
N ILE A 9 -0.69 -3.93 -9.47
CA ILE A 9 0.02 -3.56 -8.24
C ILE A 9 1.28 -4.41 -8.09
N ARG A 10 1.17 -5.73 -8.27
CA ARG A 10 2.30 -6.66 -8.18
C ARG A 10 3.38 -6.34 -9.21
N ASP A 11 2.99 -6.19 -10.47
CA ASP A 11 3.89 -5.86 -11.58
C ASP A 11 4.60 -4.53 -11.32
N PHE A 12 3.87 -3.51 -10.87
CA PHE A 12 4.46 -2.21 -10.56
C PHE A 12 5.53 -2.32 -9.46
N VAL A 13 5.25 -3.04 -8.37
CA VAL A 13 6.22 -3.23 -7.28
C VAL A 13 7.44 -4.02 -7.76
N MET A 14 7.21 -5.07 -8.56
CA MET A 14 8.28 -5.89 -9.16
C MET A 14 9.18 -5.08 -10.09
N ASP A 15 8.61 -4.18 -10.89
CA ASP A 15 9.36 -3.29 -11.78
C ASP A 15 10.10 -2.20 -11.00
N TYR A 16 9.47 -1.63 -9.97
CA TYR A 16 10.03 -0.53 -9.18
C TYR A 16 11.33 -0.93 -8.48
N GLN A 17 11.42 -2.16 -7.95
CA GLN A 17 12.65 -2.67 -7.30
C GLN A 17 13.82 -2.95 -8.27
N GLN A 18 13.61 -2.88 -9.58
CA GLN A 18 14.67 -3.06 -10.57
C GLN A 18 15.36 -1.74 -10.95
N LYS A 19 14.89 -0.60 -10.44
CA LYS A 19 15.54 0.68 -10.69
C LYS A 19 16.93 0.73 -10.05
N ILE A 20 17.85 1.42 -10.72
CA ILE A 20 19.26 1.47 -10.32
C ILE A 20 19.49 2.19 -8.99
N ASP A 21 18.59 3.09 -8.61
CA ASP A 21 18.61 3.87 -7.38
C ASP A 21 17.82 3.23 -6.24
N ILE A 22 17.29 2.02 -6.42
CA ILE A 22 16.49 1.30 -5.42
C ILE A 22 17.25 0.09 -4.91
N SER A 23 17.50 0.08 -3.61
CA SER A 23 18.19 -1.03 -2.94
C SER A 23 17.21 -2.05 -2.37
N THR A 24 16.01 -1.61 -2.01
CA THR A 24 15.00 -2.46 -1.35
C THR A 24 14.46 -3.53 -2.27
N LYS A 25 14.33 -4.73 -1.72
CA LYS A 25 13.59 -5.84 -2.33
C LYS A 25 12.31 -6.06 -1.54
N TRP A 26 11.20 -6.04 -2.27
CA TRP A 26 9.88 -6.28 -1.69
C TRP A 26 9.42 -7.70 -2.02
N GLY A 27 8.66 -8.30 -1.11
CA GLY A 27 7.90 -9.50 -1.39
C GLY A 27 6.63 -9.21 -2.18
N GLU A 28 5.90 -10.26 -2.53
CA GLU A 28 4.69 -10.14 -3.34
C GLU A 28 3.58 -9.35 -2.59
N PRO A 29 3.04 -8.28 -3.19
CA PRO A 29 1.94 -7.53 -2.59
C PRO A 29 0.67 -8.36 -2.37
N LEU A 30 0.07 -8.17 -1.20
CA LEU A 30 -1.29 -8.62 -0.87
C LEU A 30 -2.26 -7.48 -1.15
N VAL A 31 -3.35 -7.75 -1.85
CA VAL A 31 -4.34 -6.73 -2.26
C VAL A 31 -5.74 -7.18 -1.89
N GLY A 32 -6.43 -6.35 -1.12
CA GLY A 32 -7.82 -6.53 -0.68
C GLY A 32 -8.73 -5.42 -1.24
N PHE A 33 -10.02 -5.75 -1.33
CA PHE A 33 -11.05 -4.84 -1.82
C PHE A 33 -12.26 -4.93 -0.89
N ALA A 34 -12.72 -3.78 -0.38
CA ALA A 34 -13.91 -3.68 0.45
C ALA A 34 -14.91 -2.71 -0.17
N ASP A 35 -16.20 -2.93 0.10
CA ASP A 35 -17.24 -1.95 -0.18
C ASP A 35 -17.05 -0.74 0.74
N ALA A 36 -17.00 0.47 0.18
CA ALA A 36 -16.85 1.71 0.95
C ALA A 36 -18.00 1.94 1.95
N LYS A 37 -19.16 1.33 1.71
CA LYS A 37 -20.34 1.37 2.58
C LYS A 37 -20.47 0.15 3.48
N HIS A 38 -19.45 -0.71 3.55
CA HIS A 38 -19.50 -1.89 4.40
C HIS A 38 -19.74 -1.48 5.87
N PRO A 39 -20.69 -2.11 6.59
CA PRO A 39 -21.04 -1.70 7.95
C PRO A 39 -19.86 -1.62 8.92
N TYR A 40 -18.87 -2.51 8.77
CA TYR A 40 -17.65 -2.48 9.57
C TYR A 40 -16.82 -1.20 9.33
N ILE A 41 -16.70 -0.73 8.09
CA ILE A 41 -15.95 0.49 7.75
C ILE A 41 -16.67 1.72 8.33
N LEU A 42 -17.99 1.77 8.19
CA LEU A 42 -18.79 2.88 8.74
C LEU A 42 -18.71 2.95 10.27
N LYS A 43 -18.57 1.80 10.94
CA LYS A 43 -18.39 1.70 12.40
C LYS A 43 -17.00 2.10 12.90
N LEU A 44 -16.00 2.35 12.04
CA LEU A 44 -14.66 2.74 12.50
C LEU A 44 -14.66 4.04 13.31
N LYS A 45 -15.64 4.93 13.07
CA LYS A 45 -15.85 6.14 13.90
C LYS A 45 -16.24 5.82 15.35
N GLU A 46 -16.91 4.71 15.57
CA GLU A 46 -17.29 4.25 16.91
C GLU A 46 -16.19 3.37 17.52
N LEU A 47 -15.61 2.46 16.72
CA LEU A 47 -14.69 1.43 17.19
C LEU A 47 -13.27 1.94 17.46
N ILE A 48 -12.81 2.96 16.73
CA ILE A 48 -11.43 3.46 16.80
C ILE A 48 -11.40 4.88 17.37
N THR A 49 -12.05 5.84 16.71
CA THR A 49 -12.17 7.23 17.16
C THR A 49 -13.22 7.97 16.34
N ALA A 50 -13.98 8.88 16.98
CA ALA A 50 -15.01 9.67 16.30
C ALA A 50 -14.45 10.52 15.12
N THR A 51 -13.15 10.84 15.16
CA THR A 51 -12.45 11.58 14.11
C THR A 51 -11.94 10.69 12.96
N HIS A 52 -12.21 9.39 12.97
CA HIS A 52 -11.78 8.50 11.91
C HIS A 52 -12.47 8.86 10.60
N GLY A 53 -11.71 9.16 9.55
CA GLY A 53 -12.28 9.52 8.24
C GLY A 53 -13.03 8.34 7.60
N LEU A 54 -14.19 8.61 7.01
CA LEU A 54 -14.92 7.66 6.17
C LEU A 54 -14.49 7.79 4.70
N PRO A 55 -14.60 6.72 3.89
CA PRO A 55 -14.25 6.80 2.46
C PRO A 55 -14.97 7.93 1.72
N THR A 56 -16.25 8.16 2.00
CA THR A 56 -17.06 9.21 1.37
C THR A 56 -16.70 10.63 1.81
N GLU A 57 -15.97 10.78 2.93
CA GLU A 57 -15.43 12.08 3.37
C GLU A 57 -14.13 12.43 2.65
N VAL A 58 -13.44 11.43 2.09
CA VAL A 58 -12.24 11.61 1.27
C VAL A 58 -12.62 11.77 -0.22
N LEU A 59 -13.58 10.97 -0.70
CA LEU A 59 -14.08 11.00 -2.06
C LEU A 59 -15.61 10.80 -2.03
N PRO A 60 -16.44 11.82 -2.37
CA PRO A 60 -17.90 11.78 -2.18
C PRO A 60 -18.59 10.53 -2.73
N ASP A 61 -18.18 10.07 -3.92
CA ASP A 61 -18.77 8.91 -4.61
C ASP A 61 -17.95 7.62 -4.40
N ALA A 62 -17.17 7.52 -3.31
CA ALA A 62 -16.40 6.33 -3.00
C ALA A 62 -17.29 5.07 -2.94
N SER A 63 -16.96 4.08 -3.74
CA SER A 63 -17.67 2.78 -3.82
C SER A 63 -16.82 1.60 -3.35
N ILE A 64 -15.51 1.66 -3.58
CA ILE A 64 -14.57 0.58 -3.25
C ILE A 64 -13.37 1.17 -2.52
N VAL A 65 -12.97 0.54 -1.42
CA VAL A 65 -11.67 0.75 -0.78
C VAL A 65 -10.73 -0.35 -1.26
N ILE A 66 -9.59 0.06 -1.83
CA ILE A 66 -8.50 -0.85 -2.19
C ILE A 66 -7.45 -0.71 -1.10
N ALA A 67 -7.15 -1.82 -0.42
CA ALA A 67 -6.08 -1.87 0.59
C ALA A 67 -5.01 -2.82 0.08
N TYR A 68 -3.74 -2.44 0.21
CA TYR A 68 -2.64 -3.31 -0.17
C TYR A 68 -1.51 -3.25 0.85
N PHE A 69 -0.83 -4.38 1.00
CA PHE A 69 0.31 -4.57 1.88
C PHE A 69 1.48 -5.10 1.05
N VAL A 70 2.64 -4.47 1.18
CA VAL A 70 3.87 -4.84 0.46
C VAL A 70 4.87 -5.34 1.49
N PRO A 71 5.08 -6.66 1.62
CA PRO A 71 5.99 -7.20 2.62
C PRO A 71 7.45 -6.89 2.27
N PHE A 72 8.28 -6.80 3.29
CA PHE A 72 9.73 -6.91 3.13
C PHE A 72 10.13 -8.38 2.97
N THR A 73 11.27 -8.60 2.32
CA THR A 73 11.88 -9.94 2.29
C THR A 73 12.30 -10.36 3.69
N GLU A 74 12.41 -11.68 3.90
CA GLU A 74 12.90 -12.23 5.17
C GLU A 74 14.32 -11.74 5.49
N GLU A 75 15.18 -11.64 4.46
CA GLU A 75 16.53 -11.09 4.58
C GLU A 75 16.52 -9.67 5.15
N LEU A 76 15.73 -8.77 4.56
CA LEU A 76 15.61 -7.39 5.04
C LEU A 76 15.03 -7.35 6.45
N ALA A 77 13.99 -8.14 6.74
CA ALA A 77 13.42 -8.22 8.08
C ALA A 77 14.44 -8.72 9.12
N ASN A 78 15.34 -9.62 8.73
CA ASN A 78 16.41 -10.13 9.59
C ASN A 78 17.47 -9.08 9.89
N THR A 79 17.76 -8.13 8.97
CA THR A 79 18.69 -7.03 9.26
C THR A 79 18.22 -6.17 10.43
N ASN A 80 16.90 -6.06 10.63
CA ASN A 80 16.29 -5.25 11.67
C ASN A 80 16.12 -5.99 13.01
N LYS A 81 16.63 -7.23 13.14
CA LYS A 81 16.68 -7.97 14.42
C LYS A 81 17.87 -7.53 15.28
N VAL A 82 18.05 -6.22 15.39
CA VAL A 82 19.09 -5.61 16.24
C VAL A 82 18.54 -5.39 17.66
N THR A 83 19.43 -5.28 18.64
CA THR A 83 19.04 -4.99 20.02
C THR A 83 18.92 -3.48 20.24
N GLY A 84 17.98 -3.06 21.10
CA GLY A 84 17.70 -1.65 21.36
C GLY A 84 16.55 -1.09 20.51
N ASP A 85 16.39 0.23 20.53
CA ASP A 85 15.21 0.93 19.98
C ASP A 85 15.46 1.57 18.61
N ILE A 86 16.62 1.34 18.00
CA ILE A 86 17.02 1.94 16.72
C ILE A 86 16.92 0.88 15.62
N SER A 87 16.27 1.23 14.51
CA SER A 87 16.18 0.37 13.33
C SER A 87 17.54 0.20 12.64
N SER A 88 17.74 -0.93 11.95
CA SER A 88 18.89 -1.10 11.08
C SER A 88 18.90 -0.06 9.95
N PRO A 89 20.09 0.35 9.45
CA PRO A 89 20.19 1.25 8.31
C PRO A 89 19.44 0.74 7.08
N GLU A 90 19.47 -0.57 6.83
CA GLU A 90 18.80 -1.21 5.70
C GLU A 90 17.28 -1.11 5.84
N TRP A 91 16.74 -1.32 7.04
CA TRP A 91 15.32 -1.17 7.28
C TRP A 91 14.86 0.29 7.16
N ALA A 92 15.66 1.23 7.68
CA ALA A 92 15.38 2.66 7.57
C ALA A 92 15.32 3.11 6.10
N LEU A 93 16.31 2.71 5.30
CA LEU A 93 16.31 2.96 3.85
C LEU A 93 15.09 2.33 3.18
N ALA A 94 14.77 1.08 3.52
CA ALA A 94 13.61 0.40 2.95
C ALA A 94 12.29 1.08 3.28
N TYR A 95 12.15 1.61 4.49
CA TYR A 95 10.99 2.40 4.87
C TYR A 95 10.83 3.66 4.01
N GLU A 96 11.92 4.41 3.80
CA GLU A 96 11.91 5.60 2.95
C GLU A 96 11.59 5.27 1.49
N GLU A 97 12.28 4.29 0.91
CA GLU A 97 12.06 3.84 -0.47
C GLU A 97 10.63 3.31 -0.67
N THR A 98 10.07 2.61 0.32
CA THR A 98 8.70 2.09 0.26
C THR A 98 7.67 3.21 0.26
N ASN A 99 7.83 4.22 1.12
CA ASN A 99 6.91 5.36 1.14
C ASN A 99 6.98 6.18 -0.15
N ALA A 100 8.18 6.36 -0.70
CA ALA A 100 8.35 6.98 -2.01
C ALA A 100 7.67 6.15 -3.13
N MET A 101 7.85 4.83 -3.11
CA MET A 101 7.22 3.90 -4.04
C MET A 101 5.69 3.95 -3.94
N PHE A 102 5.11 3.98 -2.74
CA PHE A 102 3.66 4.02 -2.58
C PHE A 102 3.01 5.25 -3.19
N ASN A 103 3.64 6.42 -3.12
CA ASN A 103 3.16 7.60 -3.83
C ASN A 103 3.08 7.35 -5.34
N LYS A 104 4.11 6.72 -5.92
CA LYS A 104 4.16 6.39 -7.36
C LYS A 104 3.19 5.28 -7.75
N LEU A 105 3.01 4.28 -6.90
CA LEU A 105 2.02 3.23 -7.10
C LEU A 105 0.61 3.82 -7.12
N ASN A 106 0.28 4.70 -6.18
CA ASN A 106 -1.01 5.39 -6.15
C ASN A 106 -1.27 6.21 -7.41
N GLU A 107 -0.30 7.01 -7.85
CA GLU A 107 -0.37 7.75 -9.11
C GLU A 107 -0.63 6.83 -10.30
N TYR A 108 0.10 5.70 -10.38
CA TYR A 108 -0.05 4.71 -11.45
C TYR A 108 -1.43 4.06 -11.46
N ILE A 109 -1.93 3.62 -10.30
CA ILE A 109 -3.24 2.98 -10.19
C ILE A 109 -4.36 3.96 -10.53
N ILE A 110 -4.31 5.21 -10.03
CA ILE A 110 -5.28 6.25 -10.38
C ILE A 110 -5.30 6.48 -11.90
N LYS A 111 -4.12 6.63 -12.53
CA LYS A 111 -4.03 6.81 -13.98
C LYS A 111 -4.58 5.61 -14.75
N SER A 112 -4.29 4.39 -14.28
CA SER A 112 -4.79 3.16 -14.88
C SER A 112 -6.31 3.05 -14.78
N LEU A 113 -6.91 3.38 -13.63
CA LEU A 113 -8.36 3.36 -13.43
C LEU A 113 -9.05 4.39 -14.34
N ARG A 114 -8.54 5.63 -14.37
CA ARG A 114 -9.09 6.71 -15.22
C ARG A 114 -9.12 6.33 -16.70
N LYS A 115 -8.08 5.66 -17.19
CA LYS A 115 -8.02 5.17 -18.59
C LYS A 115 -9.14 4.16 -18.90
N ASN A 116 -9.65 3.45 -17.90
CA ASN A 116 -10.76 2.51 -18.03
C ASN A 116 -12.13 3.15 -17.71
N GLY A 117 -12.20 4.48 -17.56
CA GLY A 117 -13.44 5.20 -17.26
C GLY A 117 -13.91 5.09 -15.80
N ILE A 118 -13.00 4.74 -14.89
CA ILE A 118 -13.24 4.62 -13.44
C ILE A 118 -12.41 5.67 -12.69
#